data_AF-A3U577-F1
#
_entry.id   AF-A3U577-F1
#
_cell.length_a   1.000
_cell.length_b   1.000
_cell.length_c   1.000
_cell.angle_alpha   90.00
_cell.angle_beta   90.00
_cell.angle_gamma   90.00
#
_symmetry.space_group_name_H-M   'P 1'
#
loop_
_entity.id
_entity.type
_entity.pdbx_description
1 polymer ?
#
loop_
_entity_poly.entity_id
_entity_poly.type
_entity_poly.pdbx_seq_one_letter_code
_entity_poly.pdbx_strand_id
1 'polypeptide(L)'
;MKKIIYTAVIALGAIGFTNAQATTPVAANTEASVEVKAESLLQEKYVEIKATDLPQEVQTALSKDFEGATLNKAYINSKNEYKLTLTTAEDTEATVYATAEGEWIKKK
;
A
#
# COMPACT_ATOMS: atom_id res chain seq x y z
N MET A 1 49.66 -45.48 -16.36
CA MET A 1 49.05 -46.34 -17.41
C MET A 1 47.54 -46.43 -17.17
N LYS A 2 46.73 -46.23 -18.22
CA LYS A 2 45.25 -46.38 -18.36
C LYS A 2 44.40 -45.40 -17.50
N LYS A 3 43.67 -44.40 -18.03
CA LYS A 3 42.58 -44.29 -19.04
C LYS A 3 41.20 -44.81 -18.57
N ILE A 4 40.26 -43.84 -18.48
CA ILE A 4 38.79 -43.91 -18.72
C ILE A 4 38.04 -44.59 -17.53
N ILE A 5 36.89 -44.12 -17.02
CA ILE A 5 35.55 -44.07 -17.64
C ILE A 5 34.63 -43.02 -16.97
N TYR A 6 33.86 -42.30 -17.81
CA TYR A 6 32.70 -41.48 -17.46
C TYR A 6 31.48 -42.35 -17.14
N THR A 7 30.77 -42.07 -16.04
CA THR A 7 29.33 -42.35 -15.95
C THR A 7 28.67 -41.38 -14.98
N ALA A 8 27.73 -40.59 -15.51
CA ALA A 8 26.83 -39.74 -14.73
C ALA A 8 25.62 -40.57 -14.26
N VAL A 9 25.19 -40.38 -13.01
CA VAL A 9 23.81 -40.64 -12.59
C VAL A 9 23.38 -39.47 -11.71
N ILE A 10 22.39 -38.75 -12.21
CA ILE A 10 21.68 -37.68 -11.54
C ILE A 10 20.77 -38.33 -10.49
N ALA A 11 21.05 -38.10 -9.22
CA ALA A 11 20.10 -38.32 -8.14
C ALA A 11 19.59 -36.94 -7.69
N LEU A 12 18.42 -36.55 -8.21
CA LEU A 12 17.63 -35.44 -7.68
C LEU A 12 17.08 -35.86 -6.32
N GLY A 13 17.72 -35.39 -5.26
CA GLY A 13 17.29 -35.63 -3.90
C GLY A 13 18.14 -34.85 -2.91
N ALA A 14 17.86 -33.56 -2.76
CA ALA A 14 18.34 -32.79 -1.62
C ALA A 14 17.22 -31.88 -1.12
N ILE A 15 16.57 -32.36 -0.08
CA ILE A 15 15.86 -31.54 0.91
C ILE A 15 16.94 -30.67 1.57
N GLY A 16 16.75 -29.36 1.60
CA GLY A 16 17.73 -28.44 2.19
C GLY A 16 17.08 -27.15 2.66
N PHE A 17 16.88 -27.05 3.97
CA PHE A 17 16.56 -25.84 4.69
C PHE A 17 17.60 -24.75 4.40
N THR A 18 17.19 -23.51 4.11
CA THR A 18 18.09 -22.35 4.20
C THR A 18 17.42 -21.21 4.95
N ASN A 19 18.07 -20.89 6.08
CA ASN A 19 17.88 -19.73 6.94
C ASN A 19 18.52 -18.47 6.34
N ALA A 20 18.09 -17.32 6.86
CA ALA A 20 18.90 -16.14 7.22
C ALA A 20 19.59 -15.27 6.14
N GLN A 21 19.10 -14.03 6.07
CA GLN A 21 19.81 -12.73 6.03
C GLN A 21 21.31 -12.69 5.64
N ALA A 22 21.65 -11.94 4.57
CA ALA A 22 22.34 -10.63 4.64
C ALA A 22 23.05 -10.21 3.32
N THR A 23 22.88 -8.91 2.98
CA THR A 23 23.78 -7.97 2.26
C THR A 23 24.07 -8.08 0.73
N THR A 24 23.32 -7.24 -0.04
CA THR A 24 23.72 -6.17 -1.03
C THR A 24 24.82 -6.38 -2.10
N PRO A 25 24.93 -5.58 -3.20
CA PRO A 25 24.08 -4.51 -3.77
C PRO A 25 23.79 -4.69 -5.30
N VAL A 26 22.86 -3.91 -5.90
CA VAL A 26 23.00 -3.26 -7.22
C VAL A 26 21.71 -2.52 -7.59
N ALA A 27 21.93 -1.34 -8.16
CA ALA A 27 21.04 -0.21 -8.26
C ALA A 27 19.95 -0.29 -9.33
N ALA A 28 18.92 0.51 -9.07
CA ALA A 28 18.02 1.19 -10.00
C ALA A 28 17.07 0.30 -10.80
N ASN A 29 15.83 0.17 -10.29
CA ASN A 29 14.66 0.80 -10.91
C ASN A 29 13.70 1.23 -9.79
N THR A 30 13.44 2.53 -9.74
CA THR A 30 12.49 3.20 -8.86
C THR A 30 11.07 2.82 -9.29
N GLU A 31 10.44 1.89 -8.58
CA GLU A 31 8.98 1.84 -8.51
C GLU A 31 8.63 1.61 -7.05
N ALA A 32 7.96 2.60 -6.47
CA ALA A 32 7.66 2.68 -5.06
C ALA A 32 6.92 1.42 -4.59
N SER A 33 7.66 0.50 -3.98
CA SER A 33 7.11 -0.47 -3.05
C SER A 33 6.49 0.31 -1.91
N VAL A 34 5.19 0.57 -2.01
CA VAL A 34 4.38 0.90 -0.86
C VAL A 34 4.36 -0.36 -0.01
N GLU A 35 5.34 -0.46 0.89
CA GLU A 35 5.31 -1.36 2.04
C GLU A 35 4.08 -0.97 2.87
N VAL A 36 2.92 -1.51 2.49
CA VAL A 36 1.74 -1.51 3.34
C VAL A 36 1.99 -2.55 4.42
N LYS A 37 2.80 -2.18 5.41
CA LYS A 37 2.88 -2.82 6.71
C LYS A 37 1.56 -2.51 7.43
N ALA A 38 0.47 -3.12 6.98
CA ALA A 38 -0.81 -3.03 7.66
C ALA A 38 -0.88 -4.13 8.71
N GLU A 39 -0.35 -3.81 9.88
CA GLU A 39 -0.68 -4.49 11.11
C GLU A 39 -2.20 -4.37 11.35
N SER A 40 -2.87 -5.50 11.11
CA SER A 40 -4.00 -6.04 11.86
C SER A 40 -4.69 -5.07 12.82
N LEU A 41 -5.87 -4.59 12.46
CA LEU A 41 -7.11 -4.60 13.27
C LEU A 41 -8.31 -4.45 12.30
N LEU A 42 -9.08 -5.52 12.06
CA LEU A 42 -10.37 -5.50 11.31
C LEU A 42 -10.31 -4.87 9.90
N GLN A 43 -9.42 -5.41 9.06
CA GLN A 43 -8.96 -4.76 7.82
C GLN A 43 -10.04 -4.68 6.73
N GLU A 44 -10.90 -3.66 6.77
CA GLU A 44 -11.50 -3.14 5.54
C GLU A 44 -10.35 -2.76 4.61
N LYS A 45 -10.26 -3.45 3.47
CA LYS A 45 -9.14 -3.27 2.53
C LYS A 45 -9.34 -1.94 1.81
N TYR A 46 -8.74 -0.89 2.36
CA TYR A 46 -8.65 0.41 1.71
C TYR A 46 -7.58 0.35 0.62
N VAL A 47 -7.98 0.66 -0.61
CA VAL A 47 -7.12 0.74 -1.80
C VAL A 47 -6.84 2.21 -2.07
N GLU A 48 -5.57 2.56 -2.26
CA GLU A 48 -5.20 3.93 -2.61
C GLU A 48 -5.71 4.29 -4.00
N ILE A 49 -6.37 5.44 -4.11
CA ILE A 49 -6.91 5.99 -5.36
C ILE A 49 -6.40 7.41 -5.55
N LYS A 50 -6.47 7.91 -6.79
CA LYS A 50 -6.12 9.30 -7.06
C LYS A 50 -7.22 10.22 -6.54
N ALA A 51 -6.86 11.45 -6.19
CA ALA A 51 -7.83 12.48 -5.84
C ALA A 51 -8.86 12.72 -6.96
N THR A 52 -8.48 12.49 -8.22
CA THR A 52 -9.37 12.59 -9.39
C THR A 52 -10.42 11.49 -9.46
N ASP A 53 -10.21 10.36 -8.78
CA ASP A 53 -11.19 9.27 -8.68
C ASP A 53 -12.20 9.51 -7.55
N LEU A 54 -12.04 10.57 -6.76
CA LEU A 54 -13.01 10.94 -5.75
C LEU A 54 -14.28 11.50 -6.39
N PRO A 55 -15.46 11.09 -5.92
CA PRO A 55 -16.72 11.71 -6.32
C PRO A 55 -16.68 13.23 -6.14
N GLN A 56 -17.37 13.94 -7.02
CA GLN A 56 -17.41 15.40 -6.97
C GLN A 56 -17.99 15.90 -5.64
N GLU A 57 -18.90 15.12 -5.08
CA GLU A 57 -19.55 15.31 -3.79
C GLU A 57 -18.53 15.30 -2.65
N VAL A 58 -17.61 14.32 -2.64
CA VAL A 58 -16.53 14.22 -1.66
C VAL A 58 -15.54 15.37 -1.81
N GLN A 59 -15.18 15.74 -3.04
CA GLN A 59 -14.29 16.87 -3.30
C GLN A 59 -14.92 18.19 -2.84
N THR A 60 -16.23 18.38 -3.11
CA THR A 60 -16.97 19.57 -2.70
C THR A 60 -17.08 19.66 -1.19
N ALA A 61 -17.40 18.55 -0.52
CA ALA A 61 -17.41 18.48 0.95
C ALA A 61 -16.02 18.80 1.49
N LEU A 62 -14.95 18.22 0.92
CA LEU A 62 -13.59 18.44 1.37
C LEU A 62 -13.20 19.92 1.27
N SER A 63 -13.47 20.56 0.14
CA SER A 63 -13.20 21.99 -0.04
C SER A 63 -14.05 22.88 0.85
N LYS A 64 -15.24 22.44 1.29
CA LYS A 64 -16.16 23.24 2.11
C LYS A 64 -15.91 23.09 3.61
N ASP A 65 -15.68 21.88 4.08
CA ASP A 65 -15.48 21.57 5.50
C ASP A 65 -14.01 21.69 5.93
N PHE A 66 -13.08 21.54 5.00
CA PHE A 66 -11.64 21.58 5.23
C PHE A 66 -10.94 22.62 4.34
N GLU A 67 -11.46 23.86 4.35
CA GLU A 67 -10.83 24.98 3.66
C GLU A 67 -9.38 25.17 4.10
N GLY A 68 -8.46 25.19 3.14
CA GLY A 68 -7.02 25.31 3.41
C GLY A 68 -6.31 24.01 3.78
N ALA A 69 -7.02 22.87 3.85
CA ALA A 69 -6.39 21.57 3.96
C ALA A 69 -5.86 21.09 2.60
N THR A 70 -4.69 20.46 2.61
CA THR A 70 -4.11 19.78 1.45
C THR A 70 -4.47 18.31 1.52
N LEU A 71 -5.03 17.74 0.46
CA LEU A 71 -5.26 16.29 0.37
C LEU A 71 -3.93 15.59 0.07
N ASN A 72 -3.47 14.74 0.99
CA ASN A 72 -2.23 13.99 0.82
C ASN A 72 -2.49 12.66 0.14
N LYS A 73 -3.45 11.89 0.67
CA LYS A 73 -3.77 10.54 0.20
C LYS A 73 -5.26 10.28 0.23
N ALA A 74 -5.75 9.56 -0.76
CA ALA A 74 -7.13 9.12 -0.85
C ALA A 74 -7.18 7.60 -0.99
N TYR A 75 -8.11 6.98 -0.29
CA TYR A 75 -8.33 5.55 -0.31
C TYR A 75 -9.82 5.25 -0.43
N ILE A 76 -10.17 4.13 -1.06
CA ILE A 76 -11.54 3.62 -1.16
C ILE A 76 -11.60 2.18 -0.64
N ASN A 77 -12.70 1.78 -0.01
CA ASN A 77 -12.95 0.39 0.35
C ASN A 77 -14.06 -0.25 -0.52
N SER A 78 -14.31 -1.54 -0.32
CA SER A 78 -15.35 -2.30 -1.02
C SER A 78 -16.79 -1.85 -0.74
N LYS A 79 -17.01 -0.93 0.21
CA LYS A 79 -18.31 -0.33 0.55
C LYS A 79 -18.47 1.08 -0.01
N ASN A 80 -17.57 1.52 -0.89
CA ASN A 80 -17.52 2.89 -1.39
C ASN A 80 -17.40 3.93 -0.26
N GLU A 81 -16.75 3.57 0.85
CA GLU A 81 -16.30 4.52 1.86
C GLU A 81 -14.89 4.98 1.49
N TYR A 82 -14.72 6.29 1.48
CA TYR A 82 -13.48 6.97 1.16
C TYR A 82 -12.78 7.34 2.45
N LYS A 83 -11.50 6.99 2.56
CA LYS A 83 -10.61 7.47 3.62
C LYS A 83 -9.68 8.49 3.00
N LEU A 84 -9.69 9.71 3.52
CA LEU A 84 -8.88 10.81 3.05
C LEU A 84 -7.93 11.22 4.18
N THR A 85 -6.64 11.31 3.86
CA THR A 85 -5.64 11.88 4.75
C THR A 85 -5.29 13.25 4.21
N LEU A 86 -5.53 14.28 5.03
CA LEU A 86 -5.34 15.68 4.72
C LEU A 86 -4.29 16.25 5.67
N THR A 87 -3.53 17.23 5.21
CA THR A 87 -2.75 18.11 6.09
C THR A 87 -3.51 19.43 6.24
N THR A 88 -3.88 19.80 7.47
CA THR A 88 -4.55 21.08 7.74
C THR A 88 -3.58 22.25 7.53
N ALA A 89 -4.09 23.49 7.50
CA ALA A 89 -3.27 24.69 7.39
C ALA A 89 -2.25 24.86 8.54
N GLU A 90 -2.40 24.11 9.63
CA GLU A 90 -1.48 24.07 10.77
C GLU A 90 -0.46 22.92 10.65
N ASP A 91 -0.21 22.42 9.44
CA ASP A 91 0.68 21.29 9.15
C ASP A 91 0.35 20.01 9.95
N THR A 92 -0.92 19.84 10.35
CA THR A 92 -1.37 18.69 11.12
C THR A 92 -2.06 17.68 10.22
N GLU A 93 -1.61 16.42 10.24
CA GLU A 93 -2.28 15.34 9.52
C GLU A 93 -3.61 14.98 10.19
N ALA A 94 -4.70 15.16 9.44
CA ALA A 94 -6.05 14.75 9.78
C ALA A 94 -6.48 13.59 8.87
N THR A 95 -7.07 12.55 9.45
CA THR A 95 -7.71 11.47 8.67
C THR A 95 -9.21 11.58 8.82
N VAL A 96 -9.89 11.72 7.69
CA VAL A 96 -11.34 11.84 7.61
C VAL A 96 -11.90 10.74 6.71
N TYR A 97 -13.16 10.40 6.92
CA TYR A 97 -13.82 9.36 6.14
C TYR A 97 -15.12 9.93 5.57
N ALA A 98 -15.41 9.63 4.31
CA ALA A 98 -16.61 10.08 3.61
C ALA A 98 -17.30 8.94 2.87
N THR A 99 -18.60 9.06 2.62
CA THR A 99 -19.33 8.19 1.69
C THR A 99 -19.20 8.70 0.25
N ALA A 100 -19.65 7.91 -0.73
CA ALA A 100 -19.73 8.37 -2.12
C ALA A 100 -20.62 9.61 -2.33
N GLU A 101 -21.54 9.87 -1.42
CA GLU A 101 -22.44 11.02 -1.43
C GLU A 101 -21.80 12.28 -0.83
N GLY A 102 -20.54 12.20 -0.39
CA GLY A 102 -19.85 13.32 0.26
C GLY A 102 -20.23 13.51 1.73
N GLU A 103 -20.91 12.53 2.35
CA GLU A 103 -21.24 12.61 3.78
C GLU A 103 -20.08 12.13 4.64
N TRP A 104 -19.65 12.96 5.58
CA TRP A 104 -18.57 12.64 6.51
C TRP A 104 -19.00 11.60 7.55
N ILE A 105 -18.29 10.48 7.59
CA ILE A 105 -18.50 9.40 8.55
C ILE A 105 -17.38 9.40 9.60
N LYS A 106 -17.76 9.24 10.87
CA LYS A 106 -16.79 9.05 11.96
C LYS A 106 -16.62 7.57 12.22
N LYS A 107 -15.47 7.00 11.83
CA LYS A 107 -15.05 5.68 12.30
C LYS A 107 -14.59 5.84 13.76
N LYS A 108 -15.28 5.18 14.69
CA LYS A 108 -14.99 5.19 16.13
C LYS A 108 -14.22 3.93 16.52
#